data_AF-A0A661X5S4-F1
#
_entry.id   AF-A0A661X5S4-F1
#
_cell.length_a   1.000
_cell.length_b   1.000
_cell.length_c   1.000
_cell.angle_alpha   90.00
_cell.angle_beta   90.00
_cell.angle_gamma   90.00
#
_symmetry.space_group_name_H-M   'P 1'
#
loop_
_entity.id
_entity.type
_entity.pdbx_description
1 polymer ?
#
loop_
_entity_poly.entity_id
_entity_poly.type
_entity_poly.pdbx_seq_one_letter_code
_entity_poly.pdbx_strand_id
1 'polypeptide(L)'
;MRIYLFLFFMVGVSILWLWFLFFITRKLTGAKVIAVIIIALVGLVVFFGIKYYSFYLYDPKSFYIIPAHKLTYGGVRLFDFIYFSFVTITTLGYGDIIPLHTLTKILTILEVLMGVSFVGLILGRIVIKRES
;
A
#
# COMPACT_ATOMS: atom_id res chain seq x y z
N MET A 1 15.08 -20.49 -1.53
CA MET A 1 13.87 -21.08 -0.87
C MET A 1 13.16 -20.11 0.08
N ARG A 2 13.87 -19.41 0.99
CA ARG A 2 13.25 -18.47 1.96
C ARG A 2 12.48 -17.28 1.35
N ILE A 3 12.98 -16.68 0.26
CA ILE A 3 12.33 -15.51 -0.38
C ILE A 3 10.99 -15.86 -1.05
N TYR A 4 10.87 -17.04 -1.65
CA TYR A 4 9.64 -17.47 -2.32
C TYR A 4 8.53 -17.80 -1.31
N LEU A 5 8.89 -18.38 -0.16
CA LEU A 5 7.97 -18.59 0.96
C LEU A 5 7.47 -17.26 1.54
N PHE A 6 8.36 -16.28 1.69
CA PHE A 6 8.00 -14.94 2.12
C PHE A 6 7.05 -14.25 1.11
N LEU A 7 7.36 -14.31 -0.18
CA LEU A 7 6.51 -13.77 -1.25
C LEU A 7 5.15 -14.47 -1.30
N PHE A 8 5.12 -15.81 -1.18
CA PHE A 8 3.87 -16.59 -1.15
C PHE A 8 2.99 -16.20 0.03
N PHE A 9 3.58 -16.09 1.23
CA PHE A 9 2.86 -15.65 2.43
C PHE A 9 2.27 -14.24 2.24
N MET A 10 3.04 -13.31 1.66
CA MET A 10 2.57 -11.94 1.41
C MET A 10 1.47 -11.85 0.37
N VAL A 11 1.50 -12.68 -0.68
CA VAL A 11 0.41 -12.78 -1.65
C VAL A 11 -0.86 -13.32 -0.98
N GLY A 12 -0.74 -14.37 -0.16
CA GLY A 12 -1.86 -14.94 0.59
C GLY A 12 -2.55 -13.92 1.51
N VAL A 13 -1.78 -13.16 2.29
CA VAL A 13 -2.33 -12.10 3.15
C VAL A 13 -3.01 -10.99 2.33
N SER A 14 -2.46 -10.65 1.16
CA SER A 14 -3.06 -9.64 0.26
C SER A 14 -4.45 -10.08 -0.24
N ILE A 15 -4.59 -11.36 -0.62
CA ILE A 15 -5.87 -11.92 -1.10
C ILE A 15 -6.89 -11.99 0.04
N LEU A 16 -6.46 -12.44 1.23
CA LEU A 16 -7.32 -12.50 2.40
C LEU A 16 -7.83 -11.12 2.82
N TRP A 17 -6.97 -10.10 2.76
CA TRP A 17 -7.33 -8.73 3.09
C TRP A 17 -8.38 -8.17 2.12
N LEU A 18 -8.20 -8.36 0.80
CA LEU A 18 -9.17 -7.96 -0.21
C LEU A 18 -10.49 -8.72 -0.08
N TRP A 19 -10.44 -10.03 0.16
CA TRP A 19 -11.63 -10.86 0.36
C TRP A 19 -12.42 -10.42 1.60
N PHE A 20 -11.74 -10.14 2.71
CA PHE A 20 -12.36 -9.66 3.94
C PHE A 20 -13.06 -8.31 3.75
N LEU A 21 -12.42 -7.36 3.04
CA LEU A 21 -13.03 -6.08 2.72
C LEU A 21 -14.25 -6.21 1.81
N PHE A 22 -14.16 -7.05 0.78
CA PHE A 22 -15.28 -7.35 -0.08
C PHE A 22 -16.47 -7.91 0.70
N PHE A 23 -16.20 -8.82 1.65
CA PHE A 23 -17.23 -9.39 2.50
C PHE A 23 -17.88 -8.36 3.43
N ILE A 24 -17.10 -7.47 4.06
CA ILE A 24 -17.62 -6.41 4.95
C ILE A 24 -18.45 -5.40 4.16
N THR A 25 -17.94 -4.95 3.01
CA THR A 25 -18.62 -3.90 2.21
C THR A 25 -19.94 -4.39 1.62
N ARG A 26 -20.16 -5.70 1.48
CA ARG A 26 -21.47 -6.27 1.12
C ARG A 26 -22.51 -6.19 2.23
N LYS A 27 -22.10 -6.16 3.50
CA LYS A 27 -23.00 -6.12 4.66
C LYS A 27 -23.36 -4.71 5.11
N LEU A 28 -22.67 -3.69 4.58
CA LEU A 28 -22.83 -2.30 4.98
C LEU A 28 -23.50 -1.47 3.89
N THR A 29 -24.28 -0.49 4.30
CA THR A 29 -24.97 0.46 3.42
C THR A 29 -24.73 1.90 3.88
N GLY A 30 -24.91 2.87 2.97
CA GLY A 30 -24.80 4.29 3.26
C GLY A 30 -23.39 4.75 3.67
N ALA A 31 -23.32 5.72 4.60
CA ALA A 31 -22.08 6.39 4.99
C ALA A 31 -21.04 5.45 5.66
N LYS A 32 -21.49 4.36 6.28
CA LYS A 32 -20.61 3.37 6.92
C LYS A 32 -19.66 2.70 5.94
N VAL A 33 -20.07 2.54 4.68
CA VAL A 33 -19.23 1.95 3.62
C VAL A 33 -18.02 2.84 3.33
N ILE A 34 -18.22 4.16 3.25
CA ILE A 34 -17.15 5.13 2.97
C ILE A 34 -16.12 5.12 4.11
N ALA A 35 -16.59 5.09 5.37
CA ALA A 35 -15.70 4.98 6.52
C ALA A 35 -14.84 3.70 6.48
N VAL A 36 -15.43 2.55 6.13
CA VAL A 36 -14.69 1.29 5.98
C VAL A 36 -13.67 1.36 4.84
N ILE A 37 -14.01 2.00 3.72
CA ILE A 37 -13.05 2.19 2.61
C ILE A 37 -11.86 3.06 3.06
N ILE A 38 -12.09 4.13 3.80
CA ILE A 38 -11.00 4.98 4.31
C ILE A 38 -10.09 4.18 5.27
N ILE A 39 -10.69 3.42 6.20
CA ILE A 39 -9.94 2.55 7.12
C ILE A 39 -9.16 1.50 6.33
N ALA A 40 -9.75 0.94 5.27
CA ALA A 40 -9.07 0.03 4.37
C ALA A 40 -7.87 0.69 3.69
N LEU A 41 -7.99 1.90 3.16
CA LEU A 41 -6.87 2.63 2.55
C LEU A 41 -5.71 2.83 3.54
N VAL A 42 -6.00 3.21 4.79
CA VAL A 42 -4.96 3.31 5.84
C VAL A 42 -4.32 1.95 6.11
N GLY A 43 -5.11 0.89 6.20
CA GLY A 43 -4.61 -0.47 6.35
C GLY A 43 -3.72 -0.91 5.17
N LEU A 44 -4.07 -0.51 3.95
CA LEU A 44 -3.31 -0.81 2.74
C LEU A 44 -1.94 -0.14 2.75
N VAL A 45 -1.88 1.12 3.20
CA VAL A 45 -0.63 1.87 3.36
C VAL A 45 0.31 1.18 4.34
N VAL A 46 -0.19 0.79 5.50
CA VAL A 46 0.62 0.06 6.48
C VAL A 46 1.06 -1.30 5.92
N PHE A 47 0.16 -1.99 5.23
CA PHE A 47 0.44 -3.29 4.63
C PHE A 47 1.55 -3.22 3.58
N PHE A 48 1.48 -2.29 2.63
CA PHE A 48 2.55 -2.11 1.62
C PHE A 48 3.85 -1.58 2.24
N GLY A 49 3.77 -0.66 3.20
CA GLY A 49 4.96 -0.19 3.94
C GLY A 49 5.74 -1.34 4.61
N ILE A 50 5.06 -2.30 5.23
CA ILE A 50 5.71 -3.49 5.82
C ILE A 50 6.36 -4.35 4.73
N LYS A 51 5.73 -4.53 3.57
CA LYS A 51 6.29 -5.28 2.44
C LYS A 51 7.58 -4.64 1.93
N TYR A 52 7.58 -3.33 1.75
CA TYR A 52 8.76 -2.60 1.31
C TYR A 52 9.89 -2.64 2.32
N TYR A 53 9.59 -2.40 3.61
CA TYR A 53 10.60 -2.47 4.66
C TYR A 53 11.21 -3.86 4.77
N SER A 54 10.39 -4.91 4.70
CA SER A 54 10.89 -6.29 4.72
C SER A 54 11.81 -6.56 3.53
N PHE A 55 11.43 -6.12 2.32
CA PHE A 55 12.27 -6.28 1.13
C PHE A 55 13.60 -5.52 1.26
N TYR A 56 13.57 -4.32 1.83
CA TYR A 56 14.76 -3.53 2.13
C TYR A 56 15.70 -4.21 3.13
N LEU A 57 15.15 -4.87 4.17
CA LEU A 57 15.96 -5.65 5.12
C LEU A 57 16.63 -6.85 4.46
N TYR A 58 16.01 -7.47 3.45
CA TYR A 58 16.61 -8.57 2.70
C TYR A 58 17.67 -8.10 1.71
N ASP A 59 17.41 -7.02 0.99
CA ASP A 59 18.35 -6.39 0.06
C ASP A 59 18.30 -4.87 0.19
N PRO A 60 19.25 -4.24 0.91
CA PRO A 60 19.29 -2.80 1.07
C PRO A 60 19.51 -2.03 -0.25
N LYS A 61 19.97 -2.69 -1.33
CA LYS A 61 20.12 -2.09 -2.66
C LYS A 61 18.81 -2.06 -3.45
N SER A 62 17.75 -2.67 -2.94
CA SER A 62 16.43 -2.71 -3.59
C SER A 62 15.76 -1.34 -3.69
N PHE A 63 16.19 -0.38 -2.86
CA PHE A 63 15.73 1.01 -2.87
C PHE A 63 16.89 1.98 -2.89
N TYR A 64 16.75 3.03 -3.69
CA TYR A 64 17.52 4.25 -3.52
C TYR A 64 16.79 5.13 -2.50
N ILE A 65 17.52 5.60 -1.50
CA ILE A 65 17.00 6.46 -0.43
C ILE A 65 17.96 7.62 -0.31
N ILE A 66 17.44 8.84 -0.33
CA ILE A 66 18.25 10.05 -0.27
C ILE A 66 19.17 10.00 0.97
N PRO A 67 20.50 10.23 0.81
CA PRO A 67 21.45 10.13 1.92
C PRO A 67 21.13 11.03 3.12
N ALA A 68 20.60 12.23 2.87
CA ALA A 68 20.16 13.16 3.91
C ALA A 68 19.11 12.55 4.86
N HIS A 69 18.26 11.66 4.35
CA HIS A 69 17.25 10.97 5.15
C HIS A 69 17.86 9.97 6.14
N LYS A 70 18.92 9.27 5.74
CA LYS A 70 19.62 8.28 6.59
C LYS A 70 20.36 8.93 7.75
N LEU A 71 20.89 10.14 7.56
CA LEU A 71 21.71 10.85 8.54
C LEU A 71 20.87 11.48 9.66
N THR A 72 19.67 11.98 9.34
CA THR A 72 18.80 12.67 10.31
C THR A 72 18.21 11.71 11.36
N TYR A 73 17.94 10.45 10.98
CA TYR A 73 17.23 9.49 11.84
C TYR A 73 18.10 8.31 12.31
N GLY A 74 19.39 8.30 12.01
CA GLY A 74 20.31 7.22 12.39
C GLY A 74 20.06 5.90 11.65
N GLY A 75 19.47 5.95 10.44
CA GLY A 75 19.15 4.80 9.61
C GLY A 75 17.73 4.81 9.06
N VAL A 76 17.43 3.81 8.21
CA VAL A 76 16.12 3.63 7.56
C VAL A 76 15.22 2.79 8.46
N ARG A 77 14.02 3.30 8.75
CA ARG A 77 13.03 2.71 9.66
C ARG A 77 11.79 2.26 8.90
N LEU A 78 10.96 1.44 9.55
CA LEU A 78 9.68 1.01 9.00
C LEU A 78 8.79 2.19 8.59
N PHE A 79 8.78 3.26 9.39
CA PHE A 79 7.93 4.42 9.14
C PHE A 79 8.27 5.13 7.82
N ASP A 80 9.54 5.09 7.38
CA ASP A 80 9.96 5.65 6.09
C ASP A 80 9.27 4.93 4.93
N PHE A 81 9.08 3.62 5.04
CA PHE A 81 8.39 2.83 4.02
C PHE A 81 6.86 2.91 4.12
N ILE A 82 6.30 3.14 5.31
CA ILE A 82 4.89 3.51 5.47
C ILE A 82 4.63 4.86 4.79
N TYR A 83 5.53 5.82 4.97
CA TYR A 83 5.49 7.11 4.26
C TYR A 83 5.62 6.93 2.75
N PHE A 84 6.57 6.13 2.27
CA PHE A 84 6.73 5.84 0.84
C PHE A 84 5.46 5.23 0.24
N SER A 85 4.84 4.28 0.93
CA SER A 85 3.57 3.67 0.55
C SER A 85 2.43 4.69 0.50
N PHE A 86 2.33 5.57 1.51
CA PHE A 86 1.36 6.66 1.52
C PHE A 86 1.53 7.60 0.32
N VAL A 87 2.75 8.05 0.06
CA VAL A 87 3.09 8.95 -1.06
C VAL A 87 2.86 8.28 -2.41
N THR A 88 3.06 6.97 -2.50
CA THR A 88 2.82 6.17 -3.71
C THR A 88 1.34 6.02 -3.99
N ILE A 89 0.55 5.56 -3.02
CA ILE A 89 -0.88 5.31 -3.22
C ILE A 89 -1.68 6.60 -3.45
N THR A 90 -1.21 7.72 -2.88
CA THR A 90 -1.76 9.06 -3.12
C THR A 90 -1.21 9.72 -4.38
N THR A 91 -0.31 9.04 -5.11
CA THR A 91 0.35 9.52 -6.33
C THR A 91 1.15 10.81 -6.19
N LEU A 92 1.54 11.17 -4.95
CA LEU A 92 2.37 12.34 -4.67
C LEU A 92 3.80 12.18 -5.22
N GLY A 93 4.39 10.99 -5.03
CA GLY A 93 5.65 10.61 -5.67
C GLY A 93 6.83 11.55 -5.47
N TYR A 94 7.11 12.03 -4.25
CA TYR A 94 8.18 13.00 -3.98
C TYR A 94 9.60 12.57 -4.40
N GLY A 95 9.84 11.27 -4.59
CA GLY A 95 11.11 10.74 -5.09
C GLY A 95 12.23 10.62 -4.05
N ASP A 96 11.87 10.71 -2.77
CA ASP A 96 12.79 10.53 -1.64
C ASP A 96 13.18 9.07 -1.39
N ILE A 97 12.29 8.15 -1.75
CA ILE A 97 12.52 6.70 -1.79
C ILE A 97 12.12 6.20 -3.19
N ILE A 98 13.02 5.47 -3.86
CA ILE A 98 12.84 5.02 -5.24
C ILE A 98 13.11 3.51 -5.33
N PRO A 99 12.14 2.69 -5.80
CA PRO A 99 12.37 1.26 -6.00
C PRO A 99 13.32 1.02 -7.18
N LEU A 100 14.43 0.33 -6.93
CA LEU A 100 15.42 -0.01 -7.95
C LEU A 100 15.22 -1.42 -8.51
N HIS A 101 14.87 -2.36 -7.63
CA HIS A 101 14.73 -3.78 -7.97
C HIS A 101 13.43 -4.07 -8.72
N THR A 102 13.44 -5.04 -9.64
CA THR A 102 12.26 -5.41 -10.44
C THR A 102 11.06 -5.80 -9.58
N LEU A 103 11.29 -6.57 -8.50
CA LEU A 103 10.21 -6.97 -7.60
C LEU A 103 9.63 -5.79 -6.80
N THR A 104 10.45 -4.83 -6.36
CA THR A 104 9.93 -3.65 -5.64
C THR A 104 9.14 -2.74 -6.58
N LYS A 105 9.56 -2.61 -7.84
CA LYS A 105 8.78 -1.93 -8.89
C LYS A 105 7.44 -2.60 -9.16
N ILE A 106 7.40 -3.93 -9.29
CA ILE A 106 6.13 -4.67 -9.45
C ILE A 106 5.22 -4.44 -8.24
N LEU A 107 5.75 -4.47 -7.02
CA LEU A 107 4.97 -4.17 -5.82
C LEU A 107 4.40 -2.74 -5.85
N THR A 108 5.18 -1.73 -6.24
CA THR A 108 4.72 -0.34 -6.43
C THR A 108 3.62 -0.24 -7.49
N ILE A 109 3.74 -0.93 -8.62
CA ILE A 109 2.68 -0.97 -9.64
C ILE A 109 1.39 -1.55 -9.06
N LEU A 110 1.47 -2.66 -8.33
CA LEU A 110 0.30 -3.29 -7.69
C LEU A 110 -0.36 -2.36 -6.66
N GLU A 111 0.44 -1.64 -5.87
CA GLU A 111 -0.08 -0.66 -4.91
C GLU A 111 -0.90 0.44 -5.60
N VAL A 112 -0.35 1.03 -6.67
CA VAL A 112 -1.02 2.09 -7.42
C VAL A 112 -2.33 1.60 -8.05
N LEU A 113 -2.33 0.40 -8.66
CA LEU A 113 -3.53 -0.20 -9.23
C LEU A 113 -4.63 -0.42 -8.17
N MET A 114 -4.24 -0.86 -6.97
CA MET A 114 -5.18 -0.98 -5.85
C MET A 114 -5.70 0.39 -5.42
N GLY A 115 -4.83 1.38 -5.22
CA GLY A 115 -5.20 2.74 -4.83
C GLY A 115 -6.23 3.38 -5.77
N VAL A 116 -5.97 3.34 -7.08
CA VAL A 116 -6.89 3.88 -8.10
C VAL A 116 -8.26 3.17 -8.06
N SER A 117 -8.26 1.85 -7.87
CA SER A 117 -9.51 1.08 -7.76
C SER A 117 -10.36 1.52 -6.57
N PHE A 118 -9.74 1.78 -5.41
CA PHE A 118 -10.45 2.27 -4.22
C PHE A 118 -11.04 3.67 -4.43
N VAL A 119 -10.31 4.58 -5.07
CA VAL A 119 -10.83 5.92 -5.41
C VAL A 119 -12.05 5.81 -6.33
N GLY A 120 -11.98 4.95 -7.36
CA GLY A 120 -13.10 4.68 -8.25
C GLY A 120 -14.34 4.14 -7.51
N LEU A 121 -14.16 3.25 -6.54
CA LEU A 121 -15.26 2.75 -5.71
C LEU A 121 -15.94 3.84 -4.88
N ILE A 122 -15.16 4.77 -4.30
CA ILE A 122 -15.71 5.89 -3.53
C ILE A 122 -16.52 6.80 -4.45
N LEU A 123 -15.94 7.19 -5.60
CA LEU A 123 -16.61 8.08 -6.56
C LEU A 123 -17.91 7.47 -7.09
N GLY A 124 -17.88 6.20 -7.50
CA GLY A 124 -19.08 5.51 -7.98
C GLY A 124 -20.20 5.48 -6.94
N ARG A 125 -19.86 5.27 -5.66
CA ARG A 125 -20.84 5.30 -4.55
C ARG A 125 -21.44 6.68 -4.34
N ILE A 126 -20.63 7.74 -4.43
CA ILE A 126 -21.09 9.12 -4.25
C ILE A 126 -22.04 9.51 -5.37
N VAL A 127 -21.72 9.17 -6.62
CA VAL A 127 -22.56 9.48 -7.79
C VAL A 127 -23.90 8.75 -7.71
N ILE A 128 -23.92 7.45 -7.43
CA ILE A 128 -25.16 6.67 -7.32
C ILE A 128 -26.09 7.23 -6.23
N LYS A 129 -25.54 7.67 -5.09
CA LYS A 129 -26.34 8.26 -4.01
C LYS A 129 -26.92 9.63 -4.40
N ARG A 130 -26.33 10.34 -5.35
CA ARG A 130 -26.83 11.65 -5.80
C ARG A 130 -28.05 11.53 -6.71
N GLU A 131 -28.20 10.40 -7.40
CA GLU A 131 -29.28 10.15 -8.37
C GLU A 131 -30.50 9.43 -7.76
N SER A 132 -30.44 9.03 -6.49
CA SER A 132 -31.53 8.40 -5.72
C SER A 132 -32.20 9.37 -4.75
#